data_AF-A0AAI8YG18-F1
#
_entry.id   AF-A0AAI8YG18-F1
#
_cell.length_a   1.000
_cell.length_b   1.000
_cell.length_c   1.000
_cell.angle_alpha   90.00
_cell.angle_beta   90.00
_cell.angle_gamma   90.00
#
_symmetry.space_group_name_H-M   'P 1'
#
loop_
_entity.id
_entity.type
_entity.pdbx_description
1 polymer ?
#
loop_
_entity_poly.entity_id
_entity_poly.type
_entity_poly.pdbx_seq_one_letter_code
_entity_poly.pdbx_strand_id
1 'polypeptide(L)'
;MEPLTHNDMKDFVTSKFYAEPAFVELRMAEQDFADQLIESIVEKAAGVFLWVHIVVTSLIAGMESGDKISDLKARLDLLPPDLSLLYEKILTSLDPSYLGHAAQLFRLVDSSPEPINLLLVSFVDEDAPSFALQRSLRHIEDSEIKYRMDTMRRRINSRTRGLLEVQANIRFDQALHIPKTKSKAAQCSICIEPSRITSREKIPGRSCAPRLCPGLTPI
;
A
#
# COMPACT_ATOMS: atom_id res chain seq x y z
N MET A 1 3.88 -20.44 19.86
CA MET A 1 4.20 -19.12 19.28
C MET A 1 5.54 -19.26 18.60
N GLU A 2 5.61 -18.95 17.31
CA GLU A 2 6.87 -19.00 16.56
C GLU A 2 7.70 -17.76 16.92
N PRO A 3 8.93 -17.93 17.46
CA PRO A 3 9.77 -16.80 17.88
C PRO A 3 10.25 -15.91 16.72
N LEU A 4 10.14 -16.40 15.49
CA LEU A 4 10.60 -15.73 14.28
C LEU A 4 9.81 -14.44 14.00
N THR A 5 8.48 -14.47 14.10
CA THR A 5 7.66 -13.27 13.81
C THR A 5 7.89 -12.13 14.80
N HIS A 6 8.15 -12.44 16.08
CA HIS A 6 8.38 -11.42 17.10
C HIS A 6 9.68 -10.65 16.82
N ASN A 7 10.77 -11.38 16.57
CA ASN A 7 12.07 -10.76 16.35
C ASN A 7 12.09 -9.98 15.03
N ASP A 8 11.48 -10.53 13.98
CA ASP A 8 11.33 -9.83 12.69
C ASP A 8 10.53 -8.53 12.81
N MET A 9 9.43 -8.54 13.58
CA MET A 9 8.65 -7.33 13.86
C MET A 9 9.46 -6.31 14.65
N LYS A 10 10.19 -6.75 15.69
CA LYS A 10 11.04 -5.87 16.50
C LYS A 10 12.15 -5.23 15.67
N ASP A 11 12.82 -6.01 14.82
CA ASP A 11 13.86 -5.54 13.91
C ASP A 11 13.29 -4.54 12.90
N PHE A 12 12.09 -4.79 12.37
CA PHE A 12 11.39 -3.86 11.49
C PHE A 12 11.05 -2.53 12.19
N VAL A 13 10.42 -2.57 13.38
CA VAL A 13 10.06 -1.36 14.14
C VAL A 13 11.31 -0.54 14.45
N THR A 14 12.35 -1.22 14.95
CA THR A 14 13.64 -0.59 15.27
C THR A 14 14.22 0.05 14.02
N SER A 15 14.35 -0.69 12.92
CA SER A 15 14.92 -0.15 11.68
C SER A 15 14.15 1.07 11.16
N LYS A 16 12.82 1.09 11.30
CA LYS A 16 11.99 2.21 10.86
C LYS A 16 12.15 3.42 11.78
N PHE A 17 12.06 3.22 13.08
CA PHE A 17 12.20 4.30 14.05
C PHE A 17 13.58 4.96 14.01
N TYR A 18 14.66 4.18 13.94
CA TYR A 18 16.01 4.76 13.88
C TYR A 18 16.36 5.42 12.53
N ALA A 19 15.55 5.22 11.49
CA ALA A 19 15.69 5.97 10.25
C ALA A 19 15.15 7.40 10.38
N GLU A 20 14.32 7.67 11.40
CA GLU A 20 13.64 8.96 11.58
C GLU A 20 14.35 9.83 12.62
N PRO A 21 14.81 11.05 12.27
CA PRO A 21 15.50 11.94 13.20
C PRO A 21 14.67 12.24 14.46
N ALA A 22 13.36 12.42 14.31
CA ALA A 22 12.45 12.74 15.42
C ALA A 22 12.43 11.64 16.50
N PHE A 23 12.53 10.37 16.11
CA PHE A 23 12.61 9.27 17.07
C PHE A 23 13.98 9.22 17.77
N VAL A 24 15.06 9.47 17.04
CA VAL A 24 16.42 9.51 17.62
C VAL A 24 16.49 10.59 18.70
N GLU A 25 15.94 11.77 18.44
CA GLU A 25 15.85 12.86 19.42
C GLU A 25 14.99 12.48 20.62
N LEU A 26 13.80 11.90 20.39
CA LEU A 26 12.92 11.39 21.45
C LEU A 26 13.65 10.40 22.35
N ARG A 27 14.41 9.45 21.78
CA ARG A 27 15.15 8.44 22.54
C ARG A 27 16.30 9.05 23.35
N MET A 28 16.96 10.10 22.83
CA MET A 28 18.00 10.80 23.58
C MET A 28 17.45 11.50 24.82
N ALA A 29 16.23 12.02 24.75
CA ALA A 29 15.56 12.65 25.88
C ALA A 29 14.96 11.62 26.85
N GLU A 30 14.35 10.56 26.31
CA GLU A 30 13.41 9.69 27.03
C GLU A 30 13.63 8.22 26.63
N GLN A 31 14.82 7.69 26.94
CA GLN A 31 15.27 6.37 26.51
C GLN A 31 14.33 5.23 26.94
N ASP A 32 13.92 5.23 28.21
CA ASP A 32 13.07 4.17 28.77
C ASP A 32 11.70 4.11 28.06
N PHE A 33 11.14 5.27 27.71
CA PHE A 33 9.90 5.34 26.96
C PHE A 33 10.08 4.82 25.53
N ALA A 34 11.15 5.22 24.84
CA ALA A 34 11.42 4.80 23.48
C ALA A 34 11.59 3.27 23.37
N ASP A 35 12.33 2.66 24.30
CA ASP A 35 12.54 1.22 24.33
C ASP A 35 11.22 0.47 24.68
N GLN A 36 10.43 0.99 25.64
CA GLN A 36 9.10 0.44 25.97
C GLN A 36 8.09 0.55 24.82
N LEU A 37 8.16 1.63 24.04
CA LEU A 37 7.27 1.85 22.90
C LEU A 37 7.46 0.76 21.85
N ILE A 38 8.71 0.37 21.56
CA ILE A 38 9.02 -0.70 20.61
C ILE A 38 8.42 -2.03 21.08
N GLU A 39 8.66 -2.41 22.34
CA GLU A 39 8.12 -3.67 22.88
C GLU A 39 6.58 -3.67 22.88
N SER A 40 5.96 -2.56 23.29
CA SER A 40 4.49 -2.44 23.34
C SER A 40 3.86 -2.62 21.96
N ILE A 41 4.51 -2.15 20.90
CA ILE A 41 4.04 -2.35 19.51
C ILE A 41 4.10 -3.84 19.15
N VAL A 42 5.22 -4.51 19.41
CA VAL A 42 5.44 -5.91 19.01
C VAL A 42 4.50 -6.85 19.78
N GLU A 43 4.32 -6.60 21.08
CA GLU A 43 3.39 -7.37 21.93
C GLU A 43 1.94 -7.18 21.47
N LYS A 44 1.51 -5.95 21.23
CA LYS A 44 0.13 -5.63 20.85
C LYS A 44 -0.23 -6.10 19.44
N ALA A 45 0.76 -6.25 18.56
CA ALA A 45 0.56 -6.76 17.22
C ALA A 45 0.08 -8.21 17.15
N ALA A 46 0.30 -9.01 18.21
CA ALA A 46 -0.10 -10.41 18.28
C ALA A 46 0.31 -11.25 17.05
N GLY A 47 1.46 -10.94 16.43
CA GLY A 47 1.97 -11.62 15.23
C GLY A 47 1.51 -11.05 13.88
N VAL A 48 0.69 -9.98 13.87
CA VAL A 48 0.16 -9.37 12.65
C VAL A 48 1.10 -8.26 12.16
N PHE A 49 1.98 -8.60 11.21
CA PHE A 49 2.98 -7.65 10.69
C PHE A 49 2.37 -6.37 10.08
N LEU A 50 1.21 -6.49 9.42
CA LEU A 50 0.52 -5.33 8.85
C LEU A 50 0.08 -4.34 9.93
N TRP A 51 -0.33 -4.83 11.10
CA TRP A 51 -0.67 -4.00 12.24
C TRP A 51 0.53 -3.15 12.68
N VAL A 52 1.71 -3.79 12.79
CA VAL A 52 2.97 -3.12 13.11
C VAL A 52 3.27 -2.02 12.11
N HIS A 53 3.15 -2.30 10.81
CA HIS A 53 3.41 -1.32 9.76
C HIS A 53 2.52 -0.07 9.91
N ILE A 54 1.22 -0.26 10.13
CA ILE A 54 0.25 0.83 10.29
C ILE A 54 0.57 1.68 11.52
N VAL A 55 0.85 1.01 12.65
CA VAL A 55 1.13 1.67 13.92
C VAL A 55 2.44 2.46 13.87
N VAL A 56 3.50 1.86 13.34
CA VAL A 56 4.81 2.52 13.16
C VAL A 56 4.67 3.76 12.29
N THR A 57 3.95 3.65 11.16
CA THR A 57 3.70 4.79 10.27
C THR A 57 2.92 5.91 10.96
N SER A 58 1.88 5.56 11.73
CA SER A 58 1.11 6.55 12.50
C SER A 58 1.92 7.22 13.60
N LEU A 59 2.83 6.49 14.26
CA LEU A 59 3.66 7.03 15.33
C LEU A 59 4.76 7.94 14.80
N ILE A 60 5.40 7.57 13.69
CA ILE A 60 6.37 8.43 13.00
C ILE A 60 5.71 9.76 12.61
N ALA A 61 4.54 9.73 11.98
CA ALA A 61 3.82 10.94 11.62
C ALA A 61 3.46 11.82 12.84
N GLY A 62 3.16 11.20 13.99
CA GLY A 62 2.95 11.91 15.25
C GLY A 62 4.22 12.58 15.77
N MET A 63 5.35 11.87 15.76
CA MET A 63 6.65 12.41 16.16
C MET A 63 7.08 13.58 15.27
N GLU A 64 6.93 13.46 13.95
CA GLU A 64 7.19 14.54 12.99
C GLU A 64 6.28 15.76 13.22
N SER A 65 5.08 15.54 13.75
CA SER A 65 4.13 16.60 14.10
C SER A 65 4.42 17.24 15.47
N GLY A 66 5.40 16.74 16.22
CA GLY A 66 5.75 17.23 17.55
C GLY A 66 4.83 16.75 18.68
N ASP A 67 4.17 15.60 18.50
CA ASP A 67 3.32 14.99 19.52
C ASP A 67 4.10 14.69 20.82
N LYS A 68 3.46 14.89 21.97
CA LYS A 68 4.05 14.54 23.26
C LYS A 68 4.04 13.02 23.46
N ILE A 69 4.84 12.55 24.40
CA ILE A 69 4.84 11.14 24.85
C ILE A 69 3.42 10.64 25.18
N SER A 70 2.62 11.45 25.87
CA SER A 70 1.23 11.11 26.19
C SER A 70 0.37 10.89 24.96
N ASP A 71 0.60 11.68 23.91
CA ASP A 71 -0.16 11.63 22.66
C ASP A 71 0.25 10.39 21.86
N LEU A 72 1.55 10.09 21.79
CA LEU A 72 2.07 8.87 21.16
C LEU A 72 1.54 7.61 21.86
N LYS A 73 1.54 7.59 23.19
CA LYS A 73 0.96 6.49 23.97
C LYS A 73 -0.54 6.36 23.73
N ALA A 74 -1.29 7.46 23.76
CA ALA A 74 -2.72 7.45 23.48
C ALA A 74 -3.02 6.94 22.06
N ARG A 75 -2.22 7.33 21.06
CA ARG A 75 -2.33 6.79 19.69
C ARG A 75 -2.16 5.28 19.65
N LEU A 76 -1.12 4.76 20.31
CA LEU A 76 -0.90 3.32 20.38
C LEU A 76 -2.06 2.60 21.08
N ASP A 77 -2.53 3.14 22.22
CA ASP A 77 -3.62 2.55 23.01
C ASP A 77 -4.94 2.51 22.25
N LEU A 78 -5.23 3.56 21.48
CA LEU A 78 -6.43 3.67 20.66
C LEU A 78 -6.50 2.63 19.54
N LEU A 79 -5.39 2.04 19.11
CA LEU A 79 -5.39 1.06 18.02
C LEU A 79 -5.79 -0.32 18.55
N PRO A 80 -6.87 -0.94 18.03
CA PRO A 80 -7.29 -2.25 18.49
C PRO A 80 -6.28 -3.32 18.06
N PRO A 81 -5.98 -4.33 18.89
CA PRO A 81 -5.07 -5.42 18.54
C PRO A 81 -5.67 -6.36 17.47
N ASP A 82 -7.00 -6.40 17.36
CA ASP A 82 -7.69 -7.15 16.31
C ASP A 82 -7.60 -6.43 14.96
N LEU A 83 -7.15 -7.15 13.93
CA LEU A 83 -6.95 -6.60 12.60
C LEU A 83 -8.25 -6.13 11.94
N SER A 84 -9.38 -6.82 12.18
CA SER A 84 -10.67 -6.45 11.62
C SER A 84 -11.15 -5.12 12.19
N LEU A 85 -11.03 -4.97 13.52
CA LEU A 85 -11.32 -3.72 14.21
C LEU A 85 -10.36 -2.59 13.80
N LEU A 86 -9.11 -2.91 13.47
CA LEU A 86 -8.16 -1.92 12.95
C LEU A 86 -8.61 -1.39 11.59
N TYR A 87 -8.99 -2.28 10.67
CA TYR A 87 -9.54 -1.85 9.37
C TYR A 87 -10.83 -1.06 9.52
N GLU A 88 -11.74 -1.50 10.39
CA GLU A 88 -12.97 -0.76 10.69
C GLU A 88 -12.63 0.64 11.18
N LYS A 89 -11.67 0.78 12.10
CA LYS A 89 -11.21 2.08 12.59
C LYS A 89 -10.61 2.96 11.49
N ILE A 90 -9.78 2.39 10.61
CA ILE A 90 -9.19 3.13 9.49
C ILE A 90 -10.29 3.62 8.54
N LEU A 91 -11.21 2.74 8.16
CA LEU A 91 -12.30 3.06 7.22
C LEU A 91 -13.30 4.04 7.83
N THR A 92 -13.62 3.93 9.12
CA THR A 92 -14.51 4.88 9.83
C THR A 92 -13.86 6.24 10.09
N SER A 93 -12.52 6.34 10.05
CA SER A 93 -11.80 7.62 10.12
C SER A 93 -11.77 8.41 8.81
N LEU A 94 -12.28 7.84 7.72
CA LEU A 94 -12.44 8.53 6.45
C LEU A 94 -13.60 9.51 6.53
N ASP A 95 -13.50 10.61 5.78
CA ASP A 95 -14.66 11.46 5.53
C ASP A 95 -15.76 10.60 4.87
N PRO A 96 -17.01 10.62 5.39
CA PRO A 96 -18.12 9.85 4.82
C PRO A 96 -18.31 10.06 3.30
N SER A 97 -17.97 11.25 2.78
CA SER A 97 -18.01 11.56 1.35
C SER A 97 -17.00 10.74 0.52
N TYR A 98 -15.93 10.25 1.14
CA TYR A 98 -14.91 9.45 0.48
C TYR A 98 -15.21 7.95 0.48
N LEU A 99 -16.11 7.45 1.33
CA LEU A 99 -16.37 6.01 1.46
C LEU A 99 -16.82 5.37 0.14
N GLY A 100 -17.73 6.04 -0.59
CA GLY A 100 -18.21 5.54 -1.88
C GLY A 100 -17.09 5.41 -2.91
N HIS A 101 -16.21 6.41 -2.98
CA HIS A 101 -15.06 6.41 -3.88
C HIS A 101 -14.01 5.37 -3.41
N ALA A 102 -13.68 5.31 -2.11
CA ALA A 102 -12.78 4.31 -1.57
C ALA A 102 -13.22 2.88 -1.95
N ALA A 103 -14.51 2.57 -1.80
CA ALA A 103 -15.07 1.27 -2.20
C ALA A 103 -14.91 1.00 -3.71
N GLN A 104 -15.04 2.01 -4.58
CA GLN A 104 -14.79 1.85 -6.02
C GLN A 104 -13.33 1.54 -6.31
N LEU A 105 -12.38 2.21 -5.64
CA LEU A 105 -10.94 1.94 -5.81
C LEU A 105 -10.57 0.54 -5.33
N PHE A 106 -11.08 0.11 -4.17
CA PHE A 106 -10.86 -1.25 -3.68
C PHE A 106 -11.38 -2.29 -4.65
N ARG A 107 -12.63 -2.14 -5.13
CA ARG A 107 -13.19 -3.05 -6.13
C ARG A 107 -12.38 -3.06 -7.42
N LEU A 108 -11.93 -1.90 -7.90
CA LEU A 108 -11.14 -1.82 -9.12
C LEU A 108 -9.85 -2.64 -8.99
N VAL A 109 -9.14 -2.49 -7.88
CA VAL A 109 -7.89 -3.24 -7.63
C VAL A 109 -8.17 -4.73 -7.42
N ASP A 110 -9.21 -5.09 -6.66
CA ASP A 110 -9.62 -6.49 -6.41
C ASP A 110 -10.04 -7.22 -7.70
N SER A 111 -10.64 -6.48 -8.64
CA SER A 111 -11.05 -7.02 -9.95
C SER A 111 -9.87 -7.32 -10.88
N SER A 112 -8.67 -6.87 -10.55
CA SER A 112 -7.49 -6.99 -11.41
C SER A 112 -6.53 -8.06 -10.88
N PRO A 113 -6.17 -9.06 -11.69
CA PRO A 113 -5.22 -10.10 -11.27
C PRO A 113 -3.79 -9.56 -11.14
N GLU A 114 -3.50 -8.41 -11.74
CA GLU A 114 -2.19 -7.76 -11.72
C GLU A 114 -2.29 -6.30 -11.25
N PRO A 115 -1.21 -5.73 -10.68
CA PRO A 115 -1.16 -4.32 -10.33
C PRO A 115 -1.48 -3.37 -11.47
N ILE A 116 -2.49 -2.53 -11.25
CA ILE A 116 -3.07 -1.68 -12.30
C ILE A 116 -2.19 -0.47 -12.53
N ASN A 117 -1.94 -0.13 -13.81
CA ASN A 117 -1.24 1.09 -14.18
C ASN A 117 -1.95 2.34 -13.64
N LEU A 118 -1.21 3.21 -12.94
CA LEU A 118 -1.79 4.38 -12.28
C LEU A 118 -2.42 5.39 -13.26
N LEU A 119 -1.84 5.53 -14.46
CA LEU A 119 -2.39 6.41 -15.50
C LEU A 119 -3.73 5.87 -15.99
N LEU A 120 -3.88 4.55 -16.16
CA LEU A 120 -5.16 3.94 -16.52
C LEU A 120 -6.23 4.20 -15.46
N VAL A 121 -5.89 4.03 -14.18
CA VAL A 121 -6.82 4.33 -13.08
C VAL A 121 -7.27 5.79 -13.10
N SER A 122 -6.37 6.73 -13.44
CA SER A 122 -6.76 8.15 -13.56
C SER A 122 -7.82 8.44 -14.62
N PHE A 123 -7.98 7.56 -15.62
CA PHE A 123 -9.03 7.67 -16.63
C PHE A 123 -10.33 6.98 -16.21
N VAL A 124 -10.23 5.90 -15.44
CA VAL A 124 -11.38 5.21 -14.86
C VAL A 124 -12.03 6.09 -13.77
N ASP A 125 -11.22 6.89 -13.07
CA ASP A 125 -11.60 7.79 -11.97
C ASP A 125 -12.22 9.13 -12.43
N GLU A 126 -12.69 9.22 -13.67
CA GLU A 126 -13.36 10.41 -14.20
C GLU A 126 -14.85 10.40 -13.86
N ASP A 127 -15.39 11.55 -13.44
CA ASP A 127 -16.76 11.65 -12.93
C ASP A 127 -17.84 11.34 -13.98
N ALA A 128 -17.55 11.60 -15.26
CA ALA A 128 -18.49 11.43 -16.35
C ALA A 128 -18.31 10.05 -17.02
N PRO A 129 -19.34 9.18 -17.03
CA PRO A 129 -19.27 7.88 -17.73
C PRO A 129 -18.98 8.01 -19.23
N SER A 130 -19.40 9.13 -19.84
CA SER A 130 -19.16 9.44 -21.24
C SER A 130 -17.80 10.08 -21.51
N PHE A 131 -16.98 10.33 -20.49
CA PHE A 131 -15.68 10.98 -20.64
C PHE A 131 -14.84 10.28 -21.72
N ALA A 132 -14.75 8.94 -21.63
CA ALA A 132 -13.99 8.14 -22.58
C ALA A 132 -14.54 8.24 -24.02
N LEU A 133 -15.85 8.48 -24.19
CA LEU A 133 -16.51 8.59 -25.49
C LEU A 133 -16.40 10.00 -26.09
N GLN A 134 -16.33 11.03 -25.25
CA GLN A 134 -16.28 12.43 -25.67
C GLN A 134 -14.85 12.95 -25.85
N ARG A 135 -13.88 12.29 -25.22
CA ARG A 135 -12.47 12.69 -25.30
C ARG A 135 -11.92 12.45 -26.71
N SER A 136 -11.40 13.51 -27.31
CA SER A 136 -10.66 13.41 -28.56
C SER A 136 -9.41 12.55 -28.39
N LEU A 137 -9.21 11.60 -29.33
CA LEU A 137 -8.01 10.77 -29.38
C LEU A 137 -6.82 11.66 -29.78
N ARG A 138 -5.94 11.93 -28.82
CA ARG A 138 -4.71 12.70 -29.02
C ARG A 138 -3.55 12.12 -28.24
N HIS A 139 -2.35 12.53 -28.63
CA HIS A 139 -1.19 12.33 -27.79
C HIS A 139 -1.41 13.00 -26.42
N ILE A 140 -1.06 12.28 -25.37
CA ILE A 140 -1.10 12.79 -24.01
C ILE A 140 0.30 13.33 -23.72
N GLU A 141 0.39 14.64 -23.52
CA GLU A 141 1.63 15.31 -23.15
C GLU A 141 2.19 14.76 -21.83
N ASP A 142 3.53 14.70 -21.71
CA ASP A 142 4.20 14.25 -20.49
C ASP A 142 3.76 15.04 -19.24
N SER A 143 3.46 16.33 -19.41
CA SER A 143 2.94 17.19 -18.34
C SER A 143 1.54 16.76 -17.85
N GLU A 144 0.67 16.33 -18.77
CA GLU A 144 -0.66 15.81 -18.43
C GLU A 144 -0.56 14.44 -17.77
N ILE A 145 0.30 13.54 -18.27
CA ILE A 145 0.57 12.24 -17.64
C ILE A 145 0.98 12.45 -16.18
N LYS A 146 1.97 13.32 -15.96
CA LYS A 146 2.47 13.64 -14.62
C LYS A 146 1.35 14.19 -13.73
N TYR A 147 0.61 15.19 -14.22
CA TYR A 147 -0.50 15.79 -13.47
C TYR A 147 -1.55 14.76 -13.05
N ARG A 148 -1.95 13.87 -13.96
CA ARG A 148 -2.91 12.80 -13.71
C ARG A 148 -2.40 11.82 -12.66
N MET A 149 -1.18 11.35 -12.82
CA MET A 149 -0.56 10.41 -11.88
C MET A 149 -0.39 10.99 -10.48
N ASP A 150 0.07 12.24 -10.37
CA ASP A 150 0.23 12.91 -9.07
C ASP A 150 -1.12 13.16 -8.40
N THR A 151 -2.14 13.50 -9.17
CA THR A 151 -3.51 13.65 -8.68
C THR A 151 -4.07 12.33 -8.18
N MET A 152 -3.91 11.25 -8.96
CA MET A 152 -4.39 9.93 -8.59
C MET A 152 -3.68 9.40 -7.34
N ARG A 153 -2.37 9.64 -7.20
CA ARG A 153 -1.60 9.28 -5.99
C ARG A 153 -2.17 9.95 -4.74
N ARG A 154 -2.48 11.26 -4.82
CA ARG A 154 -3.13 11.98 -3.71
C ARG A 154 -4.52 11.43 -3.42
N ARG A 155 -5.32 11.17 -4.46
CA ARG A 155 -6.68 10.60 -4.31
C ARG A 155 -6.63 9.26 -3.59
N ILE A 156 -5.84 8.31 -4.09
CA ILE A 156 -5.66 6.99 -3.46
C ILE A 156 -5.31 7.17 -1.98
N ASN A 157 -4.23 7.90 -1.67
CA ASN A 157 -3.79 8.06 -0.29
C ASN A 157 -4.88 8.64 0.63
N SER A 158 -5.56 9.70 0.19
CA SER A 158 -6.62 10.35 0.98
C SER A 158 -7.88 9.49 1.18
N ARG A 159 -8.20 8.60 0.24
CA ARG A 159 -9.44 7.79 0.24
C ARG A 159 -9.24 6.39 0.82
N THR A 160 -8.00 5.89 0.82
CA THR A 160 -7.68 4.53 1.28
C THR A 160 -6.81 4.53 2.53
N ARG A 161 -6.29 5.70 2.98
CA ARG A 161 -5.41 5.84 4.15
C ARG A 161 -4.20 4.91 4.10
N GLY A 162 -3.64 4.70 2.91
CA GLY A 162 -2.48 3.81 2.72
C GLY A 162 -2.83 2.32 2.57
N LEU A 163 -4.11 1.94 2.67
CA LEU A 163 -4.53 0.55 2.40
C LEU A 163 -4.34 0.14 0.92
N LEU A 164 -4.25 1.13 0.03
CA LEU A 164 -3.80 0.94 -1.34
C LEU A 164 -2.57 1.80 -1.58
N GLU A 165 -1.52 1.21 -2.14
CA GLU A 165 -0.26 1.89 -2.38
C GLU A 165 0.06 2.02 -3.86
N VAL A 166 0.70 3.15 -4.19
CA VAL A 166 1.24 3.40 -5.53
C VAL A 166 2.73 3.06 -5.52
N GLN A 167 3.09 1.94 -6.14
CA GLN A 167 4.48 1.52 -6.25
C GLN A 167 5.10 2.08 -7.53
N ALA A 168 6.24 2.74 -7.39
CA ALA A 168 7.10 3.06 -8.53
C ALA A 168 7.87 1.80 -8.92
N ASN A 169 7.61 1.25 -10.11
CA ASN A 169 8.25 0.05 -10.65
C ASN A 169 8.07 -1.23 -9.81
N ILE A 170 7.01 -1.99 -10.06
CA ILE A 170 7.18 -3.45 -10.11
C ILE A 170 7.72 -3.75 -11.50
N ARG A 171 8.94 -4.27 -11.58
CA ARG A 171 9.43 -4.91 -12.80
C ARG A 171 8.54 -6.12 -13.03
N PHE A 172 7.48 -5.97 -13.83
CA PHE A 172 6.81 -7.12 -14.43
C PHE A 172 7.78 -7.69 -15.45
N ASP A 173 8.62 -8.62 -15.00
CA ASP A 173 9.25 -9.54 -15.93
C ASP A 173 8.12 -10.36 -16.55
N GLN A 174 7.97 -10.17 -17.86
CA GLN A 174 7.10 -10.88 -18.79
C GLN A 174 5.67 -10.33 -18.98
N ALA A 175 5.44 -9.91 -20.25
CA ALA A 175 4.16 -9.83 -20.96
C ALA A 175 3.41 -8.48 -21.06
N LEU A 176 4.09 -7.40 -21.48
CA LEU A 176 3.54 -6.56 -22.56
C LEU A 176 4.69 -5.88 -23.32
N HIS A 177 4.90 -6.26 -24.58
CA HIS A 177 5.90 -5.62 -25.45
C HIS A 177 5.37 -4.26 -25.91
N ILE A 178 5.45 -3.25 -25.04
CA ILE A 178 5.27 -1.85 -25.43
C ILE A 178 6.65 -1.32 -25.87
N PRO A 179 6.80 -0.76 -27.09
CA PRO A 179 8.08 -0.23 -27.55
C PRO A 179 8.55 0.89 -26.61
N LYS A 180 9.80 0.76 -26.16
CA LYS A 180 10.46 1.67 -25.21
C LYS A 180 10.52 3.09 -25.77
N THR A 181 9.68 3.99 -25.27
CA THR A 181 9.89 5.44 -25.40
C THR A 181 10.52 5.97 -24.10
N LYS A 182 11.47 6.90 -24.23
CA LYS A 182 12.37 7.37 -23.17
C LYS A 182 11.69 8.32 -22.15
N SER A 183 10.46 8.05 -21.71
CA SER A 183 9.80 8.82 -20.65
C SER A 183 9.76 8.01 -19.35
N LYS A 184 10.51 8.46 -18.34
CA LYS A 184 10.53 7.86 -16.99
C LYS A 184 9.20 7.98 -16.25
N ALA A 185 8.21 8.68 -16.82
CA ALA A 185 6.92 8.92 -16.19
C ALA A 185 5.97 7.71 -16.20
N ALA A 186 6.20 6.68 -17.02
CA ALA A 186 5.19 5.65 -17.30
C ALA A 186 5.17 4.41 -16.37
N GLN A 187 5.90 4.40 -15.25
CA GLN A 187 6.18 3.17 -14.48
C GLN A 187 5.68 3.22 -13.01
N CYS A 188 4.38 3.45 -12.81
CA CYS A 188 3.75 3.28 -11.48
C CYS A 188 2.50 2.39 -11.57
N SER A 189 2.41 1.42 -10.66
CA SER A 189 1.25 0.52 -10.54
C SER A 189 0.68 0.54 -9.13
N ILE A 190 -0.62 0.23 -8.99
CA ILE A 190 -1.32 0.16 -7.70
C ILE A 190 -1.35 -1.30 -7.24
N CYS A 191 -0.95 -1.54 -6.00
CA CYS A 191 -0.98 -2.88 -5.39
C CYS A 191 -1.67 -2.85 -4.04
N ILE A 192 -2.27 -3.98 -3.66
CA ILE A 192 -2.48 -4.34 -2.26
C ILE A 192 -1.15 -4.93 -1.76
N GLU A 193 -0.70 -4.55 -0.57
CA GLU A 193 0.54 -5.05 0.06
C GLU A 193 0.61 -6.59 -0.01
N PRO A 194 1.60 -7.19 -0.70
CA PRO A 194 1.94 -8.58 -0.49
C PRO A 194 2.89 -8.67 0.69
N SER A 195 2.47 -9.32 1.77
CA SER A 195 3.35 -9.66 2.89
C SER A 195 4.60 -10.37 2.36
N ARG A 196 5.74 -9.65 2.31
CA ARG A 196 7.01 -10.22 1.87
C ARG A 196 7.56 -11.14 2.95
N ILE A 197 7.19 -12.42 2.92
CA ILE A 197 8.03 -13.50 3.44
C ILE A 197 8.61 -14.23 2.23
N THR A 198 9.79 -13.80 1.81
CA THR A 198 10.63 -14.61 0.92
C THR A 198 11.40 -15.61 1.79
N SER A 199 10.81 -16.76 2.04
CA SER A 199 11.58 -17.96 2.35
C SER A 199 11.62 -18.82 1.10
N ARG A 200 12.83 -18.98 0.57
CA ARG A 200 13.17 -19.94 -0.49
C ARG A 200 12.61 -21.31 -0.11
N GLU A 201 11.63 -21.78 -0.86
CA GLU A 201 11.45 -23.22 -1.04
C GLU A 201 11.33 -23.52 -2.53
N LYS A 202 12.39 -24.15 -3.02
CA LYS A 202 12.54 -24.63 -4.38
C LYS A 202 11.78 -25.95 -4.46
N ILE A 203 10.52 -25.94 -4.88
CA ILE A 203 9.79 -27.18 -5.19
C ILE A 203 10.12 -27.59 -6.64
N PRO A 204 10.74 -28.77 -6.88
CA PRO A 204 11.04 -29.22 -8.23
C PRO A 204 9.81 -29.91 -8.85
N GLY A 205 9.51 -29.54 -10.09
CA GLY A 205 8.84 -30.41 -11.06
C GLY A 205 7.33 -30.56 -10.92
N ARG A 206 6.59 -29.75 -11.69
CA ARG A 206 5.38 -30.23 -12.39
C ARG A 206 5.35 -29.65 -13.80
N SER A 207 5.57 -30.54 -14.76
CA SER A 207 5.23 -30.33 -16.17
C SER A 207 3.71 -30.19 -16.28
N CYS A 208 3.23 -29.03 -16.72
CA CYS A 208 1.86 -28.87 -17.19
C CYS A 208 1.93 -28.57 -18.69
N ALA A 209 1.66 -29.59 -19.49
CA ALA A 209 1.45 -29.47 -20.93
C ALA A 209 0.24 -28.57 -21.25
N PRO A 210 0.21 -27.90 -22.42
CA PRO A 210 -0.94 -27.10 -22.83
C PRO A 210 -2.14 -28.01 -23.12
N ARG A 211 -3.24 -27.81 -22.40
CA ARG A 211 -4.54 -28.37 -22.77
C ARG A 211 -5.04 -27.63 -24.00
N LEU A 212 -5.18 -28.36 -25.12
CA LEU A 212 -5.98 -27.95 -26.25
C LEU A 212 -7.44 -27.74 -25.79
N CYS A 213 -8.03 -26.60 -26.10
CA CYS A 213 -9.48 -26.42 -26.10
C CYS A 213 -10.06 -27.07 -27.37
N PRO A 214 -10.99 -28.04 -27.28
CA PRO A 214 -11.71 -28.53 -28.44
C PRO A 214 -13.03 -27.78 -28.63
N GLY A 215 -13.28 -27.32 -29.85
CA GLY A 215 -14.64 -27.17 -30.37
C GLY A 215 -15.14 -25.76 -30.64
N LEU A 216 -14.81 -25.22 -31.82
CA LEU A 216 -15.76 -24.46 -32.63
C LEU A 216 -15.51 -24.80 -34.10
N THR A 217 -16.41 -25.59 -34.68
CA THR A 217 -16.52 -25.79 -36.13
C THR A 217 -17.28 -24.61 -36.75
N PRO A 218 -16.95 -24.20 -37.97
CA PRO A 218 -17.60 -23.08 -38.64
C PRO A 218 -18.89 -23.51 -39.37
N ILE A 219 -19.91 -22.67 -39.31
CA ILE A 219 -20.93 -22.48 -40.35
C ILE A 219 -20.99 -20.98 -40.62
#